data_AF-A0A494XLR8-F1
#
_entry.id   AF-A0A494XLR8-F1
#
_cell.length_a   1.000
_cell.length_b   1.000
_cell.length_c   1.000
_cell.angle_alpha   90.00
_cell.angle_beta   90.00
_cell.angle_gamma   90.00
#
_symmetry.space_group_name_H-M   'P 1'
#
loop_
_entity.id
_entity.type
_entity.pdbx_description
1 polymer ?
#
loop_
_entity_poly.entity_id
_entity_poly.type
_entity_poly.pdbx_seq_one_letter_code
_entity_poly.pdbx_strand_id
1 'polypeptide(L)'
;MISLRSALKCAVLACAALAIGSAYAAQGCGPYGWRGPWGHCRYSAPVYVAPQPVIYSTPAVAPMTCPPGYWPGPWGHCRDTPYHGRLPNGQWQ
;
A
#
# COMPACT_ATOMS: atom_id res chain seq x y z
N MET A 1 -60.95 8.44 -3.33
CA MET A 1 -60.68 9.68 -4.08
C MET A 1 -59.89 10.62 -3.19
N ILE A 2 -58.60 10.83 -3.46
CA ILE A 2 -57.77 11.72 -2.65
C ILE A 2 -58.14 13.17 -3.01
N SER A 3 -58.54 13.97 -2.02
CA SER A 3 -58.83 15.39 -2.22
C SER A 3 -57.58 16.13 -2.68
N LEU A 4 -57.73 17.09 -3.60
CA LEU A 4 -56.65 17.93 -4.11
C LEU A 4 -55.83 18.57 -2.97
N ARG A 5 -56.48 18.92 -1.87
CA ARG A 5 -55.83 19.49 -0.68
C ARG A 5 -54.93 18.48 0.03
N SER A 6 -55.34 17.21 0.10
CA SER A 6 -54.54 16.14 0.69
C SER A 6 -53.36 15.79 -0.21
N ALA A 7 -53.57 15.77 -1.53
CA ALA A 7 -52.48 15.58 -2.50
C ALA A 7 -51.44 16.70 -2.40
N LEU A 8 -51.86 17.95 -2.25
CA LEU A 8 -50.95 19.10 -2.10
C LEU A 8 -50.11 18.98 -0.82
N LYS A 9 -50.73 18.60 0.30
CA LYS A 9 -50.03 18.40 1.59
C LYS A 9 -48.98 17.30 1.49
N CYS A 10 -49.34 16.16 0.92
CA CYS A 10 -48.40 15.05 0.73
C CYS A 10 -47.23 15.42 -0.18
N ALA A 11 -47.49 16.15 -1.26
CA ALA A 11 -46.45 16.61 -2.19
C ALA A 11 -45.45 17.56 -1.50
N VAL A 12 -45.95 18.52 -0.71
CA VAL A 12 -45.09 19.44 0.05
C VAL A 12 -44.25 18.68 1.09
N LEU A 13 -44.85 17.72 1.80
CA LEU A 13 -44.14 16.92 2.81
C LEU A 13 -43.04 16.05 2.17
N ALA A 14 -43.31 15.44 1.02
CA ALA A 14 -42.36 14.61 0.28
C ALA A 14 -41.18 15.42 -0.26
N CYS A 15 -41.43 16.61 -0.83
CA CYS A 15 -40.38 17.51 -1.28
C CYS A 15 -39.48 17.98 -0.13
N ALA A 16 -40.07 18.29 1.03
CA ALA A 16 -39.31 18.70 2.21
C ALA A 16 -38.39 17.57 2.70
N ALA A 17 -38.86 16.32 2.72
CA ALA A 17 -38.07 15.17 3.14
C ALA A 17 -36.87 14.89 2.21
N LEU A 18 -37.03 15.04 0.89
CA LEU A 18 -35.93 14.85 -0.07
C LEU A 18 -34.83 15.91 0.05
N ALA A 19 -35.18 17.15 0.41
CA ALA A 19 -34.21 18.25 0.48
C ALA A 19 -33.26 18.18 1.69
N ILE A 20 -33.66 17.49 2.76
CA ILE A 20 -32.92 17.44 4.03
C ILE A 20 -31.71 16.50 3.92
N GLY A 21 -31.79 15.42 3.13
CA GLY A 21 -30.82 14.31 3.19
C GLY A 21 -29.40 14.61 2.70
N SER A 22 -29.20 15.52 1.74
CA SER A 22 -27.89 15.75 1.11
C SER A 22 -27.08 16.90 1.75
N ALA A 23 -27.71 17.75 2.56
CA ALA A 23 -27.08 18.94 3.10
C ALA A 23 -26.27 18.69 4.39
N TYR A 24 -26.67 17.73 5.24
CA TYR A 24 -26.07 17.56 6.57
C TYR A 24 -24.66 16.98 6.54
N ALA A 25 -24.34 16.09 5.61
CA ALA A 25 -23.04 15.42 5.59
C ALA A 25 -21.86 16.35 5.20
N ALA A 26 -22.16 17.51 4.61
CA ALA A 26 -21.15 18.43 4.06
C ALA A 26 -21.48 19.92 4.26
N GLN A 27 -22.45 20.24 5.12
CA GLN A 27 -22.98 21.61 5.30
C GLN A 27 -23.38 22.29 3.97
N GLY A 28 -23.83 21.50 3.00
CA GLY A 28 -24.18 21.91 1.63
C GLY A 28 -23.01 22.05 0.64
N CYS A 29 -21.79 21.64 0.98
CA CYS A 29 -20.61 21.76 0.12
C CYS A 29 -20.29 20.52 -0.75
N GLY A 30 -21.12 19.47 -0.69
CA GLY A 30 -20.95 18.25 -1.47
C GLY A 30 -19.90 17.27 -0.92
N PRO A 31 -19.65 16.13 -1.58
CA PRO A 31 -18.72 15.10 -1.11
C PRO A 31 -17.32 15.66 -0.84
N TYR A 32 -16.73 15.30 0.31
CA TYR A 32 -15.43 15.79 0.80
C TYR A 32 -15.35 17.30 1.08
N GLY A 33 -16.49 18.00 0.99
CA GLY A 33 -16.60 19.43 1.29
C GLY A 33 -17.10 19.69 2.70
N TRP A 34 -16.61 20.77 3.33
CA TRP A 34 -17.18 21.31 4.57
C TRP A 34 -17.28 22.83 4.50
N ARG A 35 -18.16 23.40 5.32
CA ARG A 35 -18.35 24.86 5.41
C ARG A 35 -17.41 25.43 6.47
N GLY A 36 -16.61 26.41 6.09
CA GLY A 36 -15.73 27.12 7.01
C GLY A 36 -16.48 28.11 7.92
N PRO A 37 -15.79 28.69 8.92
CA PRO A 37 -16.37 29.67 9.83
C PRO A 37 -16.96 30.92 9.13
N TRP A 38 -16.46 31.26 7.95
CA TRP A 38 -16.91 32.40 7.14
C TRP A 38 -17.92 32.01 6.04
N GLY A 39 -18.47 30.79 6.11
CA GLY A 39 -19.55 30.35 5.23
C GLY A 39 -19.11 29.82 3.85
N HIS A 40 -17.83 29.87 3.50
CA HIS A 40 -17.33 29.30 2.24
C HIS A 40 -17.11 27.79 2.30
N CYS A 41 -17.19 27.14 1.15
CA CYS A 41 -16.86 25.72 1.02
C CYS A 41 -15.35 25.48 0.98
N ARG A 42 -14.90 24.46 1.69
CA ARG A 42 -13.52 23.99 1.74
C ARG A 42 -13.47 22.52 1.35
N TYR A 43 -12.39 22.11 0.71
CA TYR A 43 -12.12 20.73 0.29
C TYR A 43 -10.71 20.35 0.73
N SER A 44 -10.55 19.16 1.29
CA SER A 44 -9.23 18.60 1.60
C SER A 44 -8.64 18.00 0.34
N ALA A 45 -7.40 18.32 0.02
CA ALA A 45 -6.66 17.58 -0.99
C ALA A 45 -6.55 16.10 -0.58
N PRO A 46 -6.61 15.15 -1.53
CA PRO A 46 -6.40 13.74 -1.22
C PRO A 46 -5.00 13.54 -0.64
N VAL A 47 -4.91 12.78 0.45
CA VAL A 47 -3.62 12.40 1.04
C VAL A 47 -3.02 11.30 0.17
N TYR A 48 -1.99 11.63 -0.60
CA TYR A 48 -1.17 10.65 -1.29
C TYR A 48 -0.14 10.07 -0.33
N VAL A 49 -0.31 8.82 0.08
CA VAL A 49 0.73 8.09 0.81
C VAL A 49 1.70 7.53 -0.22
N ALA A 50 2.92 8.08 -0.26
CA ALA A 50 3.98 7.51 -1.09
C ALA A 50 4.31 6.08 -0.62
N PRO A 51 4.46 5.10 -1.54
CA PRO A 51 4.90 3.76 -1.16
C PRO A 51 6.26 3.82 -0.44
N GLN A 52 6.33 3.22 0.74
CA GLN A 52 7.59 3.13 1.48
C GLN A 52 8.50 2.08 0.81
N PRO A 53 9.82 2.33 0.69
CA PRO A 53 10.74 1.34 0.14
C PRO A 53 10.81 0.12 1.05
N VAL A 54 10.55 -1.06 0.48
CA VAL A 54 10.73 -2.34 1.18
C VAL A 54 12.23 -2.62 1.29
N ILE A 55 12.77 -2.51 2.51
CA ILE A 55 14.15 -2.89 2.79
C ILE A 55 14.20 -4.42 2.92
N TYR A 56 14.81 -5.09 1.95
CA TYR A 56 15.14 -6.50 2.08
C TYR A 56 16.44 -6.65 2.87
N SER A 57 16.43 -7.53 3.87
CA SER A 57 17.65 -7.97 4.54
C SER A 57 18.53 -8.71 3.54
N THR A 58 19.81 -8.37 3.46
CA THR A 58 20.78 -9.16 2.69
C THR A 58 20.83 -10.59 3.24
N PRO A 59 20.78 -11.64 2.39
CA PRO A 59 20.91 -13.03 2.84
C PRO A 59 22.20 -13.21 3.64
N ALA A 60 22.12 -13.93 4.77
CA ALA A 60 23.31 -14.32 5.50
C ALA A 60 24.21 -15.15 4.57
N VAL A 61 25.43 -14.69 4.33
CA VAL A 61 26.44 -15.46 3.60
C VAL A 61 26.77 -16.66 4.48
N ALA A 62 26.25 -17.84 4.12
CA ALA A 62 26.65 -19.08 4.77
C ALA A 62 28.17 -19.23 4.60
N PRO A 63 28.92 -19.53 5.68
CA PRO A 63 30.30 -19.96 5.50
C PRO A 63 30.29 -21.17 4.57
N MET A 64 31.26 -21.27 3.66
CA MET A 64 31.47 -22.45 2.81
C MET A 64 31.82 -23.65 3.69
N THR A 65 30.81 -24.22 4.33
CA THR A 65 30.95 -25.32 5.27
C THR A 65 30.80 -26.59 4.45
N CYS A 66 31.92 -27.17 4.06
CA CYS A 66 31.92 -28.46 3.38
C CYS A 66 31.44 -29.57 4.32
N PRO A 67 30.77 -30.61 3.79
CA PRO A 67 30.36 -31.76 4.60
C PRO A 67 31.56 -32.42 5.30
N PRO A 68 31.36 -33.14 6.41
CA PRO A 68 32.44 -33.89 7.05
C PRO A 68 33.17 -34.81 6.06
N GLY A 69 34.50 -34.69 6.00
CA GLY A 69 35.35 -35.40 5.03
C GLY A 69 35.66 -34.63 3.74
N TYR A 70 35.03 -33.47 3.54
CA TYR A 70 35.30 -32.59 2.41
C TYR A 70 35.95 -31.28 2.88
N TRP A 71 36.82 -30.71 2.06
CA TRP A 71 37.45 -29.42 2.29
C TRP A 71 37.14 -28.42 1.16
N PRO A 72 37.16 -27.11 1.45
CA PRO A 72 37.02 -26.09 0.42
C PRO A 72 38.19 -26.17 -0.56
N GLY A 73 37.88 -26.40 -1.83
CA GLY A 73 38.86 -26.36 -2.90
C GLY A 73 39.23 -24.93 -3.29
N PRO A 74 40.32 -24.73 -4.08
CA PRO A 74 40.80 -23.41 -4.48
C PRO A 74 39.76 -22.54 -5.21
N TRP A 75 38.74 -23.17 -5.80
CA TRP A 75 37.67 -22.51 -6.58
C TRP A 75 36.33 -22.43 -5.83
N GLY A 76 36.31 -22.74 -4.52
CA GLY A 76 35.09 -22.69 -3.72
C GLY A 76 34.16 -23.90 -3.87
N HIS A 77 34.61 -24.96 -4.55
CA HIS A 77 33.93 -26.26 -4.55
C HIS A 77 34.49 -27.14 -3.44
N CYS A 78 33.61 -27.85 -2.72
CA CYS A 78 34.04 -28.87 -1.78
C CYS A 78 34.69 -30.03 -2.51
N ARG A 79 35.81 -30.53 -1.97
CA ARG A 79 36.57 -31.66 -2.51
C ARG A 79 36.95 -32.62 -1.41
N ASP A 80 37.15 -33.87 -1.80
CA ASP A 80 37.60 -35.00 -0.98
C ASP A 80 38.95 -35.56 -1.50
N THR A 81 39.54 -34.91 -2.51
CA THR A 81 40.78 -35.32 -3.18
C THR A 81 41.79 -34.16 -3.28
N PRO A 82 43.11 -34.43 -3.15
CA PRO A 82 44.14 -33.43 -3.37
C PRO A 82 43.97 -32.73 -4.72
N TYR A 83 44.17 -31.41 -4.73
CA TYR A 83 44.05 -30.62 -5.96
C TYR A 83 45.35 -30.70 -6.76
N HIS A 84 45.24 -31.03 -8.05
CA HIS A 84 46.29 -30.88 -9.03
C HIS A 84 45.81 -30.00 -10.18
N GLY A 85 46.43 -28.85 -10.40
CA GLY A 85 46.03 -27.92 -11.44
C GLY A 85 46.44 -26.48 -11.18
N ARG A 86 45.87 -25.58 -11.99
CA ARG A 86 46.12 -24.15 -11.92
C ARG A 86 45.23 -23.49 -10.87
N LEU A 87 45.87 -22.89 -9.87
CA LEU A 87 45.24 -22.13 -8.80
C LEU A 87 44.70 -20.77 -9.28
N PRO A 88 43.79 -20.12 -8.53
CA PRO A 88 43.27 -18.79 -8.87
C PRO A 88 44.33 -17.69 -8.95
N ASN A 89 45.44 -17.83 -8.21
CA ASN A 89 46.61 -16.95 -8.27
C ASN A 89 47.53 -17.25 -9.48
N GLY A 90 47.14 -18.17 -10.36
CA GLY A 90 47.89 -18.57 -11.55
C GLY A 90 49.05 -19.54 -11.30
N GLN A 91 49.31 -19.90 -10.04
CA GLN A 91 50.32 -20.91 -9.67
C GLN A 91 49.80 -22.33 -9.96
N TRP A 92 50.69 -23.31 -9.96
CA TRP A 92 50.33 -24.73 -10.07
C TRP A 92 50.53 -25.44 -8.73
N GLN A 93 49.61 -26.34 -8.39
CA GLN A 93 49.63 -27.22 -7.21
C GLN A 93 49.25 -28.63 -7.65
#